data_AF-A0A976MBI3-F1
#
_entry.id   AF-A0A976MBI3-F1
#
_cell.length_a   1.000
_cell.length_b   1.000
_cell.length_c   1.000
_cell.angle_alpha   90.00
_cell.angle_beta   90.00
_cell.angle_gamma   90.00
#
_symmetry.space_group_name_H-M   'P 1'
#
loop_
_entity.id
_entity.type
_entity.pdbx_description
1 polymer ?
#
loop_
_entity_poly.entity_id
_entity_poly.type
_entity_poly.pdbx_seq_one_letter_code
_entity_poly.pdbx_strand_id
1 'polypeptide(L)'
;MPIQFLNNRYLNFGIQACYKVLKSKRMLQNPCLGCKCNSTLSGASCTKEVKPAASVFHNNYVEVFAKKTPKSDVKYTRLDDLSSLLKTEESGLKRSDGSPVKFLHVPPEVLTGLTSVAFTEIMHFLRTEHLSQLRKVFDDPESSDNDRFVSMQLLKNACISAGKVLPGCQDTGTAIVIGKRGNDVFSENDAKAITKGVYDSYLTRNFRYSQMAPLSMFEEVNTKCNLPAQVEIYSQDGTEYEFLFIAKGGGSANKTFLYQQTKSVLNENSLISFLMDQIKTIGTSACPPYHLAIVIGGLSAEMTLKTVKLASCKYLDGLQTEGNEYGNAFRDLEFEQIILEKTKTIGIGAQFGGKYFCHDVRVIRLPRHGASCPIGIGVSCSADRQVLAKINPTGVYLEELEHDPAQFLPTMASESTAEEIKVDLTVGMEKVLEQLREYPVKTRVLLSGPLIVARDIAHAMIVEKMEKTNEIPSYFKEYPIYYAGPAKRPEGYVSGSFGPTTAGRMDVYAQKLMEKGASLVTLAKGNRSRGFVQACKKHGGIYLGSVGGPAALIAEDCIESVEVVDLEHLGMEAVHKIEVKDFPAFVVVDAKGNDFYGQWSS
;
A
#
# COMPACT_ATOMS: atom_id res chain seq x y z
N MET A 1 -44.06 -12.65 12.88
CA MET A 1 -43.97 -13.71 13.93
C MET A 1 -43.66 -15.04 13.24
N PRO A 2 -42.84 -15.92 13.83
CA PRO A 2 -41.40 -15.94 13.57
C PRO A 2 -40.83 -17.31 13.14
N ILE A 3 -39.65 -17.23 12.52
CA ILE A 3 -38.41 -18.03 12.73
C ILE A 3 -38.59 -19.45 13.28
N GLN A 4 -38.34 -20.45 12.44
CA GLN A 4 -37.73 -21.72 12.85
C GLN A 4 -37.27 -22.51 11.61
N PHE A 5 -36.03 -22.33 11.18
CA PHE A 5 -35.27 -23.38 10.50
C PHE A 5 -33.78 -23.07 10.63
N LEU A 6 -32.99 -24.12 10.86
CA LEU A 6 -31.53 -24.17 11.05
C LEU A 6 -31.04 -24.06 12.50
N ASN A 7 -31.33 -25.10 13.29
CA ASN A 7 -30.42 -25.59 14.32
C ASN A 7 -30.50 -27.12 14.29
N ASN A 8 -29.49 -27.82 13.72
CA ASN A 8 -29.16 -29.22 14.04
C ASN A 8 -28.04 -29.84 13.17
N ARG A 9 -26.95 -29.13 12.92
CA ARG A 9 -25.63 -29.74 12.65
C ARG A 9 -24.58 -28.86 13.32
N TYR A 10 -23.55 -29.45 13.92
CA TYR A 10 -22.40 -28.82 14.62
C TYR A 10 -22.39 -28.74 16.16
N LEU A 11 -23.14 -29.60 16.87
CA LEU A 11 -23.01 -29.72 18.35
C LEU A 11 -22.71 -31.15 18.80
N ASN A 12 -21.86 -31.89 18.08
CA ASN A 12 -21.56 -33.29 18.41
C ASN A 12 -20.12 -33.77 18.13
N PHE A 13 -19.10 -32.92 18.29
CA PHE A 13 -17.71 -33.38 18.39
C PHE A 13 -17.00 -32.67 19.55
N GLY A 14 -17.07 -33.27 20.75
CA GLY A 14 -16.35 -32.77 21.92
C GLY A 14 -16.66 -33.50 23.24
N ILE A 15 -17.81 -34.14 23.36
CA ILE A 15 -18.24 -34.83 24.60
C ILE A 15 -18.29 -36.36 24.40
N GLN A 16 -17.25 -36.95 23.81
CA GLN A 16 -17.14 -38.43 23.74
C GLN A 16 -15.77 -39.02 24.09
N ALA A 17 -14.75 -38.21 24.41
CA ALA A 17 -13.45 -38.75 24.81
C ALA A 17 -13.28 -39.03 26.32
N CYS A 18 -14.08 -38.42 27.20
CA CYS A 18 -13.90 -38.58 28.65
C CYS A 18 -14.73 -39.69 29.32
N TYR A 19 -15.65 -40.35 28.61
CA TYR A 19 -16.57 -41.33 29.24
C TYR A 19 -16.12 -42.80 29.13
N LYS A 20 -14.92 -43.09 28.61
CA LYS A 20 -14.48 -44.47 28.33
C LYS A 20 -13.45 -45.08 29.30
N VAL A 21 -13.19 -44.46 30.46
CA VAL A 21 -12.18 -44.96 31.43
C VAL A 21 -12.76 -45.36 32.79
N LEU A 22 -14.05 -45.19 33.07
CA LEU A 22 -14.60 -45.39 34.43
C LEU A 22 -15.59 -46.55 34.62
N LYS A 23 -15.49 -47.64 33.84
CA LYS A 23 -16.21 -48.88 34.15
C LYS A 23 -15.42 -50.15 33.80
N SER A 24 -14.37 -50.46 34.58
CA SER A 24 -13.99 -51.86 34.82
C SER A 24 -13.35 -52.05 36.19
N LYS A 25 -14.14 -52.64 37.09
CA LYS A 25 -13.79 -53.38 38.32
C LYS A 25 -12.30 -53.50 38.68
N ARG A 26 -11.94 -53.08 39.89
CA ARG A 26 -11.54 -53.97 41.00
C ARG A 26 -11.31 -53.19 42.30
N MET A 27 -11.92 -53.68 43.38
CA MET A 27 -11.53 -53.39 44.75
C MET A 27 -10.06 -53.77 44.97
N LEU A 28 -9.29 -52.93 45.67
CA LEU A 28 -8.64 -53.25 46.96
C LEU A 28 -7.55 -52.21 47.29
N GLN A 29 -7.53 -51.87 48.58
CA GLN A 29 -6.47 -51.21 49.36
C GLN A 29 -6.39 -49.67 49.33
N ASN A 30 -6.91 -49.12 50.43
CA ASN A 30 -6.70 -47.79 50.97
C ASN A 30 -5.42 -47.82 51.83
N PRO A 31 -4.33 -47.10 51.48
CA PRO A 31 -3.17 -46.97 52.34
C PRO A 31 -3.13 -45.57 52.94
N CYS A 32 -4.04 -45.26 53.86
CA CYS A 32 -3.85 -44.16 54.81
C CYS A 32 -4.66 -44.43 56.09
N LEU A 33 -4.18 -45.43 56.84
CA LEU A 33 -4.38 -45.51 58.29
C LEU A 33 -3.39 -44.55 58.94
N GLY A 34 -3.90 -43.50 59.60
CA GLY A 34 -3.16 -42.72 60.59
C GLY A 34 -2.99 -41.23 60.27
N CYS A 35 -4.02 -40.42 60.53
CA CYS A 35 -3.93 -39.29 61.47
C CYS A 35 -5.27 -38.56 61.61
N LYS A 36 -5.59 -38.20 62.86
CA LYS A 36 -6.79 -37.45 63.26
C LYS A 36 -6.67 -36.00 62.81
N CYS A 37 -7.69 -35.47 62.12
CA CYS A 37 -7.92 -34.03 62.00
C CYS A 37 -9.26 -33.69 62.64
N ASN A 38 -9.27 -33.46 63.96
CA ASN A 38 -10.35 -32.80 64.66
C ASN A 38 -9.90 -31.38 65.03
N SER A 39 -10.44 -30.37 64.36
CA SER A 39 -10.68 -29.02 64.92
C SER A 39 -11.66 -28.30 63.98
N THR A 40 -12.94 -28.34 64.34
CA THR A 40 -13.71 -27.19 64.86
C THR A 40 -13.89 -26.05 63.87
N LEU A 41 -15.13 -25.98 63.39
CA LEU A 41 -15.84 -24.78 62.91
C LEU A 41 -15.27 -23.48 63.51
N SER A 42 -14.64 -22.68 62.66
CA SER A 42 -14.73 -21.22 62.75
C SER A 42 -15.52 -20.75 61.54
N GLY A 43 -16.63 -20.07 61.80
CA GLY A 43 -17.46 -19.46 60.77
C GLY A 43 -16.69 -18.33 60.09
N ALA A 44 -16.08 -18.63 58.96
CA ALA A 44 -15.76 -17.63 57.96
C ALA A 44 -16.71 -17.85 56.79
N SER A 45 -17.86 -17.17 56.85
CA SER A 45 -18.70 -16.94 55.68
C SER A 45 -17.82 -16.33 54.60
N CYS A 46 -17.40 -17.12 53.61
CA CYS A 46 -16.71 -16.63 52.42
C CYS A 46 -17.74 -16.02 51.45
N THR A 47 -18.59 -15.12 51.97
CA THR A 47 -19.39 -14.21 51.18
C THR A 47 -18.58 -12.92 51.02
N LYS A 48 -17.48 -12.98 50.25
CA LYS A 48 -16.98 -11.76 49.64
C LYS A 48 -18.05 -11.33 48.65
N GLU A 49 -18.88 -10.37 49.02
CA GLU A 49 -19.71 -9.64 48.06
C GLU A 49 -18.81 -9.20 46.92
N VAL A 50 -19.08 -9.72 45.72
CA VAL A 50 -18.46 -9.23 44.49
C VAL A 50 -19.06 -7.85 44.27
N LYS A 51 -18.45 -6.82 44.85
CA LYS A 51 -18.75 -5.44 44.46
C LYS A 51 -18.44 -5.34 42.96
N PRO A 52 -19.40 -4.89 42.12
CA PRO A 52 -19.10 -4.60 40.72
C PRO A 52 -17.90 -3.65 40.66
N ALA A 53 -16.84 -4.04 39.95
CA ALA A 53 -15.65 -3.20 39.82
C ALA A 53 -15.93 -1.91 39.02
N ALA A 54 -16.96 -1.91 38.18
CA ALA A 54 -17.48 -0.73 37.50
C ALA A 54 -18.79 -0.30 38.19
N SER A 55 -18.83 0.93 38.70
CA SER A 55 -19.93 1.42 39.55
C SER A 55 -21.10 2.02 38.76
N VAL A 56 -20.90 2.51 37.54
CA VAL A 56 -21.94 3.13 36.69
C VAL A 56 -21.51 3.03 35.20
N PHE A 57 -22.46 2.89 34.26
CA PHE A 57 -22.18 3.24 32.85
C PHE A 57 -21.72 4.70 32.83
N HIS A 58 -20.47 4.94 32.41
CA HIS A 58 -19.97 6.30 32.34
C HIS A 58 -20.81 7.05 31.29
N ASN A 59 -21.57 8.07 31.69
CA ASN A 59 -22.32 8.91 30.75
C ASN A 59 -21.41 9.61 29.73
N ASN A 60 -20.08 9.53 29.90
CA ASN A 60 -19.11 9.83 28.85
C ASN A 60 -18.86 8.55 28.04
N TYR A 61 -19.75 8.24 27.11
CA TYR A 61 -19.44 7.32 26.03
C TYR A 61 -18.14 7.76 25.36
N VAL A 62 -17.19 6.83 25.21
CA VAL A 62 -15.87 7.11 24.65
C VAL A 62 -15.71 6.36 23.33
N GLU A 63 -15.58 7.12 22.24
CA GLU A 63 -15.22 6.56 20.94
C GLU A 63 -13.75 6.15 20.92
N VAL A 64 -13.42 5.00 20.32
CA VAL A 64 -12.02 4.57 20.20
C VAL A 64 -11.18 5.66 19.54
N PHE A 65 -11.69 6.27 18.46
CA PHE A 65 -11.09 7.46 17.87
C PHE A 65 -11.85 8.69 18.36
N ALA A 66 -11.40 9.28 19.46
CA ALA A 66 -11.96 10.54 19.94
C ALA A 66 -11.99 11.58 18.81
N LYS A 67 -12.95 12.51 18.84
CA LYS A 67 -13.07 13.59 17.83
C LYS A 67 -11.70 14.20 17.61
N LYS A 68 -11.19 14.01 16.39
CA LYS A 68 -9.89 14.53 15.98
C LYS A 68 -9.95 16.03 16.06
N THR A 69 -8.94 16.65 16.66
CA THR A 69 -8.70 18.06 16.39
C THR A 69 -8.41 18.14 14.89
N PRO A 70 -9.16 18.93 14.10
CA PRO A 70 -8.84 19.13 12.70
C PRO A 70 -7.37 19.52 12.60
N LYS A 71 -6.61 18.87 11.71
CA LYS A 71 -5.23 19.30 11.44
C LYS A 71 -5.34 20.76 10.99
N SER A 72 -4.85 21.69 11.81
CA SER A 72 -5.08 23.15 11.66
C SER A 72 -4.64 23.70 10.31
N ASP A 73 -3.81 22.94 9.59
CA ASP A 73 -3.03 23.41 8.45
C ASP A 73 -3.55 22.89 7.10
N VAL A 74 -4.64 22.10 7.06
CA VAL A 74 -5.20 21.63 5.79
C VAL A 74 -5.95 22.76 5.11
N LYS A 75 -5.40 23.24 4.00
CA LYS A 75 -6.05 24.23 3.12
C LYS A 75 -7.04 23.53 2.20
N TYR A 76 -8.15 24.20 1.94
CA TYR A 76 -9.19 23.71 1.05
C TYR A 76 -9.51 24.75 -0.02
N THR A 77 -9.63 24.29 -1.26
CA THR A 77 -10.19 25.06 -2.38
C THR A 77 -11.68 24.77 -2.48
N ARG A 78 -12.50 25.82 -2.63
CA ARG A 78 -13.94 25.68 -2.88
C ARG A 78 -14.19 25.39 -4.35
N LEU A 79 -15.00 24.38 -4.64
CA LEU A 79 -15.42 24.02 -5.99
C LEU A 79 -16.77 24.70 -6.28
N ASP A 80 -16.72 25.92 -6.82
CA ASP A 80 -17.90 26.79 -6.92
C ASP A 80 -19.01 26.20 -7.80
N ASP A 81 -18.66 25.58 -8.93
CA ASP A 81 -19.62 24.94 -9.83
C ASP A 81 -20.45 23.86 -9.11
N LEU A 82 -19.80 23.01 -8.32
CA LEU A 82 -20.47 21.98 -7.54
C LEU A 82 -21.20 22.56 -6.32
N SER A 83 -20.64 23.61 -5.71
CA SER A 83 -21.23 24.30 -4.56
C SER A 83 -22.57 24.93 -4.90
N SER A 84 -22.74 25.40 -6.14
CA SER A 84 -23.98 26.00 -6.63
C SER A 84 -25.18 25.04 -6.68
N LEU A 85 -24.92 23.73 -6.64
CA LEU A 85 -25.94 22.68 -6.71
C LEU A 85 -26.51 22.29 -5.34
N LEU A 86 -25.86 22.73 -4.25
CA LEU A 86 -26.29 22.41 -2.89
C LEU A 86 -27.55 23.19 -2.50
N LYS A 87 -28.44 22.54 -1.76
CA LYS A 87 -29.65 23.19 -1.20
C LYS A 87 -29.81 22.81 0.26
N THR A 88 -30.32 23.73 1.07
CA THR A 88 -30.73 23.43 2.45
C THR A 88 -32.24 23.51 2.53
N GLU A 89 -32.89 22.45 2.99
CA GLU A 89 -34.35 22.33 3.03
C GLU A 89 -34.82 21.94 4.44
N GLU A 90 -35.98 22.48 4.86
CA GLU A 90 -36.62 22.09 6.12
C GLU A 90 -37.43 20.80 5.92
N SER A 91 -37.18 19.79 6.76
CA SER A 91 -37.77 18.46 6.62
C SER A 91 -39.19 18.32 7.20
N GLY A 92 -39.63 19.30 7.99
CA GLY A 92 -40.83 19.18 8.83
C GLY A 92 -40.68 18.29 10.06
N LEU A 93 -39.54 17.59 10.22
CA LEU A 93 -39.22 16.78 11.41
C LEU A 93 -38.68 17.65 12.54
N LYS A 94 -38.85 17.18 13.78
CA LYS A 94 -38.27 17.78 14.99
C LYS A 94 -37.33 16.79 15.66
N ARG A 95 -36.22 17.27 16.18
CA ARG A 95 -35.32 16.51 17.06
C ARG A 95 -35.96 16.26 18.42
N SER A 96 -35.33 15.41 19.23
CA SER A 96 -35.73 15.14 20.62
C SER A 96 -35.72 16.38 21.51
N ASP A 97 -34.90 17.38 21.21
CA ASP A 97 -34.88 18.69 21.89
C ASP A 97 -35.92 19.69 21.34
N GLY A 98 -36.74 19.29 20.36
CA GLY A 98 -37.78 20.11 19.74
C GLY A 98 -37.30 21.00 18.60
N SER A 99 -36.00 21.06 18.31
CA SER A 99 -35.44 21.86 17.20
C SER A 99 -35.84 21.29 15.82
N PRO A 100 -36.08 22.14 14.81
CA PRO A 100 -36.41 21.68 13.47
C PRO A 100 -35.20 21.03 12.79
N VAL A 101 -35.43 19.94 12.06
CA VAL A 101 -34.40 19.27 11.28
C VAL A 101 -34.30 19.90 9.89
N LYS A 102 -33.11 20.41 9.56
CA LYS A 102 -32.74 20.94 8.25
C LYS A 102 -31.81 19.95 7.57
N PHE A 103 -32.12 19.57 6.33
CA PHE A 103 -31.23 18.73 5.54
C PHE A 103 -30.42 19.58 4.56
N LEU A 104 -29.11 19.34 4.52
CA LEU A 104 -28.28 19.69 3.37
C LEU A 104 -28.51 18.65 2.28
N HIS A 105 -29.21 19.03 1.22
CA HIS A 105 -29.39 18.20 0.03
C HIS A 105 -28.12 18.25 -0.83
N VAL A 106 -27.51 17.08 -1.03
CA VAL A 106 -26.34 16.85 -1.88
C VAL A 106 -26.75 15.98 -3.06
N PRO A 107 -26.94 16.56 -4.26
CA PRO A 107 -27.31 15.79 -5.44
C PRO A 107 -26.20 14.80 -5.87
N PRO A 108 -26.55 13.68 -6.55
CA PRO A 108 -25.57 12.73 -7.07
C PRO A 108 -24.49 13.36 -7.97
N GLU A 109 -24.84 14.40 -8.73
CA GLU A 109 -23.93 15.12 -9.62
C GLU A 109 -22.78 15.77 -8.86
N VAL A 110 -23.03 16.24 -7.62
CA VAL A 110 -22.00 16.79 -6.74
C VAL A 110 -21.01 15.71 -6.35
N LEU A 111 -21.49 14.53 -5.96
CA LEU A 111 -20.62 13.40 -5.58
C LEU A 111 -19.81 12.88 -6.76
N THR A 112 -20.42 12.77 -7.94
CA THR A 112 -19.74 12.37 -9.19
C THR A 112 -18.66 13.40 -9.57
N GLY A 113 -19.01 14.69 -9.60
CA GLY A 113 -18.09 15.78 -9.93
C GLY A 113 -16.94 15.88 -8.95
N LEU A 114 -17.22 15.90 -7.64
CA LEU A 114 -16.21 15.95 -6.59
C LEU A 114 -15.25 14.76 -6.70
N THR A 115 -15.78 13.56 -6.87
CA THR A 115 -14.96 12.36 -7.03
C THR A 115 -14.06 12.47 -8.27
N SER A 116 -14.57 13.01 -9.38
CA SER A 116 -13.75 13.16 -10.59
C SER A 116 -12.61 14.16 -10.42
N VAL A 117 -12.88 15.32 -9.81
CA VAL A 117 -11.83 16.30 -9.48
C VAL A 117 -10.80 15.68 -8.54
N ALA A 118 -11.24 15.03 -7.45
CA ALA A 118 -10.36 14.40 -6.47
C ALA A 118 -9.41 13.37 -7.10
N PHE A 119 -9.92 12.45 -7.92
CA PHE A 119 -9.08 11.46 -8.61
C PHE A 119 -8.23 12.05 -9.72
N THR A 120 -8.57 13.23 -10.26
CA THR A 120 -7.66 13.94 -11.17
C THR A 120 -6.47 14.50 -10.41
N GLU A 121 -6.76 15.22 -9.33
CA GLU A 121 -5.75 15.93 -8.55
C GLU A 121 -4.70 14.96 -8.00
N ILE A 122 -5.14 13.89 -7.33
CA ILE A 122 -4.19 12.93 -6.73
C ILE A 122 -3.40 12.10 -7.75
N MET A 123 -3.76 12.09 -9.04
CA MET A 123 -2.95 11.40 -10.05
C MET A 123 -1.80 12.24 -10.56
N HIS A 124 -1.92 13.57 -10.42
CA HIS A 124 -0.99 14.53 -11.01
C HIS A 124 -0.16 15.30 -9.96
N PHE A 125 -0.74 15.54 -8.79
CA PHE A 125 -0.14 16.33 -7.72
C PHE A 125 0.06 15.53 -6.45
N LEU A 126 0.95 16.05 -5.60
CA LEU A 126 1.31 15.47 -4.31
C LEU A 126 1.12 16.53 -3.22
N ARG A 127 1.04 16.11 -1.96
CA ARG A 127 1.05 17.04 -0.84
C ARG A 127 2.41 17.74 -0.74
N THR A 128 2.39 19.04 -0.41
CA THR A 128 3.59 19.85 -0.13
C THR A 128 4.52 19.19 0.89
N GLU A 129 3.96 18.52 1.92
CA GLU A 129 4.75 17.81 2.95
C GLU A 129 5.61 16.68 2.36
N HIS A 130 5.06 15.90 1.41
CA HIS A 130 5.77 14.82 0.73
C HIS A 130 6.92 15.37 -0.13
N LEU A 131 6.64 16.38 -0.95
CA LEU A 131 7.64 17.05 -1.80
C LEU A 131 8.75 17.71 -0.98
N SER A 132 8.38 18.35 0.13
CA SER A 132 9.34 18.94 1.08
C SER A 132 10.29 17.89 1.65
N GLN A 133 9.81 16.67 1.94
CA GLN A 133 10.65 15.60 2.46
C GLN A 133 11.59 15.03 1.39
N LEU A 134 11.20 14.98 0.12
CA LEU A 134 12.11 14.68 -0.99
C LEU A 134 13.19 15.77 -1.13
N ARG A 135 12.82 17.07 -1.05
CA ARG A 135 13.76 18.19 -1.11
C ARG A 135 14.79 18.13 0.02
N LYS A 136 14.38 17.76 1.24
CA LYS A 136 15.27 17.66 2.40
C LYS A 136 16.43 16.67 2.22
N VAL A 137 16.29 15.66 1.36
CA VAL A 137 17.36 14.69 1.06
C VAL A 137 18.62 15.39 0.53
N PHE A 138 18.46 16.50 -0.19
CA PHE A 138 19.59 17.24 -0.76
C PHE A 138 20.31 18.14 0.24
N ASP A 139 19.63 18.54 1.33
CA ASP A 139 20.23 19.36 2.39
C ASP A 139 20.89 18.51 3.48
N ASP A 140 20.58 17.21 3.54
CA ASP A 140 21.17 16.30 4.50
C ASP A 140 22.55 15.80 4.01
N PRO A 141 23.65 16.13 4.71
CA PRO A 141 24.99 15.67 4.33
C PRO A 141 25.16 14.16 4.46
N GLU A 142 24.34 13.48 5.27
CA GLU A 142 24.38 12.03 5.47
C GLU A 142 23.59 11.24 4.41
N SER A 143 22.84 11.90 3.52
CA SER A 143 22.21 11.21 2.40
C SER A 143 23.25 10.55 1.51
N SER A 144 22.94 9.35 1.01
CA SER A 144 23.76 8.73 -0.03
C SER A 144 23.57 9.45 -1.37
N ASP A 145 24.51 9.28 -2.30
CA ASP A 145 24.33 9.77 -3.67
C ASP A 145 23.13 9.11 -4.36
N ASN A 146 22.84 7.85 -4.02
CA ASN A 146 21.67 7.13 -4.51
C ASN A 146 20.37 7.68 -3.92
N ASP A 147 20.35 8.09 -2.65
CA ASP A 147 19.19 8.78 -2.06
C ASP A 147 18.87 10.07 -2.82
N ARG A 148 19.90 10.88 -3.10
CA ARG A 148 19.77 12.13 -3.87
C ARG A 148 19.35 11.85 -5.31
N PHE A 149 19.96 10.85 -5.96
CA PHE A 149 19.61 10.45 -7.33
C PHE A 149 18.14 10.04 -7.43
N VAL A 150 17.67 9.12 -6.58
CA VAL A 150 16.28 8.67 -6.59
C VAL A 150 15.32 9.82 -6.28
N SER A 151 15.64 10.65 -5.28
CA SER A 151 14.81 11.82 -4.94
C SER A 151 14.73 12.83 -6.08
N MET A 152 15.81 13.00 -6.85
CA MET A 152 15.82 13.85 -8.05
C MET A 152 14.88 13.30 -9.12
N GLN A 153 14.93 11.99 -9.41
CA GLN A 153 14.03 11.37 -10.39
C GLN A 153 12.56 11.52 -9.96
N LEU A 154 12.26 11.35 -8.66
CA LEU A 154 10.90 11.50 -8.13
C LEU A 154 10.40 12.96 -8.22
N LEU A 155 11.24 13.95 -7.92
CA LEU A 155 10.89 15.38 -8.04
C LEU A 155 10.69 15.80 -9.49
N LYS A 156 11.59 15.40 -10.41
CA LYS A 156 11.42 15.64 -11.85
C LYS A 156 10.12 15.02 -12.36
N ASN A 157 9.83 13.79 -11.96
CA ASN A 157 8.58 13.13 -12.30
C ASN A 157 7.34 13.87 -11.78
N ALA A 158 7.39 14.42 -10.57
CA ALA A 158 6.31 15.26 -10.05
C ALA A 158 6.09 16.51 -10.92
N CYS A 159 7.18 17.14 -11.41
CA CYS A 159 7.10 18.28 -12.32
C CYS A 159 6.43 17.93 -13.65
N ILE A 160 6.78 16.79 -14.25
CA ILE A 160 6.17 16.31 -15.50
C ILE A 160 4.69 15.99 -15.28
N SER A 161 4.40 15.28 -14.19
CA SER A 161 3.05 14.88 -13.80
C SER A 161 2.11 16.08 -13.56
N ALA A 162 2.64 17.19 -13.04
CA ALA A 162 1.91 18.43 -12.82
C ALA A 162 1.37 19.07 -14.11
N GLY A 163 1.90 18.68 -15.29
CA GLY A 163 1.34 19.05 -16.59
C GLY A 163 -0.04 18.45 -16.89
N LYS A 164 -0.60 17.60 -16.02
CA LYS A 164 -1.93 16.97 -16.12
C LYS A 164 -2.13 16.05 -17.34
N VAL A 165 -1.06 15.66 -18.04
CA VAL A 165 -1.12 14.73 -19.18
C VAL A 165 -0.74 13.31 -18.78
N LEU A 166 0.48 13.14 -18.26
CA LEU A 166 0.99 11.86 -17.77
C LEU A 166 0.73 11.76 -16.25
N PRO A 167 0.10 10.68 -15.73
CA PRO A 167 0.00 10.50 -14.29
C PRO A 167 1.36 10.20 -13.67
N GLY A 168 1.60 10.62 -12.42
CA GLY A 168 2.90 10.45 -11.78
C GLY A 168 3.38 9.01 -11.63
N CYS A 169 2.49 8.02 -11.73
CA CYS A 169 2.81 6.59 -11.70
C CYS A 169 2.00 5.84 -12.77
N GLN A 170 2.59 4.81 -13.40
CA GLN A 170 1.89 3.92 -14.33
C GLN A 170 0.78 3.11 -13.63
N ASP A 171 0.99 2.79 -12.36
CA ASP A 171 -0.03 2.21 -11.52
C ASP A 171 -0.91 3.32 -10.94
N THR A 172 -1.96 3.67 -11.66
CA THR A 172 -2.99 4.61 -11.19
C THR A 172 -3.85 4.04 -10.05
N GLY A 173 -3.57 2.81 -9.58
CA GLY A 173 -4.07 2.28 -8.32
C GLY A 173 -5.56 1.95 -8.28
N THR A 174 -5.97 1.33 -7.18
CA THR A 174 -7.38 1.10 -6.85
C THR A 174 -7.97 2.38 -6.26
N ALA A 175 -9.15 2.76 -6.77
CA ALA A 175 -9.92 3.88 -6.24
C ALA A 175 -10.59 3.49 -4.93
N ILE A 176 -10.24 4.17 -3.84
CA ILE A 176 -10.83 3.98 -2.51
C ILE A 176 -11.43 5.31 -2.06
N VAL A 177 -12.67 5.27 -1.58
CA VAL A 177 -13.40 6.44 -1.06
C VAL A 177 -13.98 6.11 0.30
N ILE A 178 -13.55 6.85 1.31
CA ILE A 178 -14.09 6.76 2.67
C ILE A 178 -14.89 8.03 2.93
N GLY A 179 -16.20 7.91 2.94
CA GLY A 179 -17.14 8.99 3.26
C GLY A 179 -17.63 8.91 4.70
N LYS A 180 -17.87 10.06 5.33
CA LYS A 180 -18.64 10.17 6.57
C LYS A 180 -19.76 11.16 6.36
N ARG A 181 -20.98 10.65 6.28
CA ARG A 181 -22.18 11.42 6.00
C ARG A 181 -22.83 11.86 7.30
N GLY A 182 -22.94 13.17 7.48
CA GLY A 182 -23.71 13.77 8.55
C GLY A 182 -25.18 13.32 8.52
N ASN A 183 -25.78 13.10 9.68
CA ASN A 183 -27.19 12.74 9.82
C ASN A 183 -28.14 13.83 9.29
N ASP A 184 -27.64 15.06 9.10
CA ASP A 184 -28.38 16.17 8.49
C ASP A 184 -28.03 16.38 7.00
N VAL A 185 -27.41 15.38 6.35
CA VAL A 185 -27.12 15.39 4.91
C VAL A 185 -28.04 14.41 4.21
N PHE A 186 -28.82 14.91 3.24
CA PHE A 186 -29.67 14.09 2.37
C PHE A 186 -28.98 13.89 1.01
N SER A 187 -28.73 12.63 0.66
CA SER A 187 -28.16 12.19 -0.62
C SER A 187 -28.64 10.79 -0.95
N GLU A 188 -28.68 10.47 -2.25
CA GLU A 188 -29.21 9.22 -2.78
C GLU A 188 -28.18 8.51 -3.66
N ASN A 189 -28.12 7.18 -3.53
CA ASN A 189 -27.25 6.32 -4.35
C ASN A 189 -25.77 6.74 -4.34
N ASP A 190 -25.28 7.24 -3.21
CA ASP A 190 -23.95 7.84 -3.02
C ASP A 190 -22.83 6.97 -3.62
N ALA A 191 -22.83 5.67 -3.32
CA ALA A 191 -21.83 4.74 -3.83
C ALA A 191 -21.83 4.64 -5.36
N LYS A 192 -23.00 4.69 -6.01
CA LYS A 192 -23.11 4.71 -7.47
C LYS A 192 -22.58 6.03 -8.04
N ALA A 193 -22.94 7.16 -7.42
CA ALA A 193 -22.50 8.49 -7.86
C ALA A 193 -20.97 8.66 -7.75
N ILE A 194 -20.39 8.22 -6.63
CA ILE A 194 -18.94 8.17 -6.42
C ILE A 194 -18.28 7.26 -7.45
N THR A 195 -18.80 6.03 -7.62
CA THR A 195 -18.26 5.07 -8.60
C THR A 195 -18.32 5.61 -10.03
N LYS A 196 -19.36 6.37 -10.39
CA LYS A 196 -19.46 7.06 -11.68
C LYS A 196 -18.36 8.11 -11.85
N GLY A 197 -18.04 8.89 -10.81
CA GLY A 197 -16.94 9.86 -10.85
C GLY A 197 -15.57 9.19 -11.02
N VAL A 198 -15.37 8.01 -10.42
CA VAL A 198 -14.19 7.17 -10.68
C VAL A 198 -14.16 6.72 -12.14
N TYR A 199 -15.25 6.12 -12.62
CA TYR A 199 -15.38 5.66 -14.01
C TYR A 199 -15.02 6.76 -15.01
N ASP A 200 -15.61 7.94 -14.86
CA ASP A 200 -15.39 9.08 -15.76
C ASP A 200 -13.94 9.53 -15.76
N SER A 201 -13.31 9.54 -14.58
CA SER A 201 -11.90 9.91 -14.43
C SER A 201 -10.98 8.96 -15.18
N TYR A 202 -11.15 7.66 -14.97
CA TYR A 202 -10.31 6.66 -15.62
C TYR A 202 -10.65 6.47 -17.11
N LEU A 203 -11.88 6.72 -17.53
CA LEU A 203 -12.28 6.65 -18.94
C LEU A 203 -11.68 7.79 -19.75
N THR A 204 -11.81 9.02 -19.28
CA THR A 204 -11.50 10.24 -20.07
C THR A 204 -10.04 10.69 -19.97
N ARG A 205 -9.28 10.22 -18.98
CA ARG A 205 -7.88 10.63 -18.76
C ARG A 205 -6.92 9.49 -19.03
N ASN A 206 -5.63 9.78 -19.10
CA ASN A 206 -4.56 8.84 -19.45
C ASN A 206 -4.17 7.91 -18.29
N PHE A 207 -5.16 7.40 -17.56
CA PHE A 207 -4.98 6.48 -16.42
C PHE A 207 -5.01 5.02 -16.86
N ARG A 208 -4.66 4.10 -15.96
CA ARG A 208 -4.61 2.66 -16.23
C ARG A 208 -5.79 1.90 -15.61
N TYR A 209 -6.33 0.94 -16.36
CA TYR A 209 -7.30 -0.03 -15.86
C TYR A 209 -6.60 -1.22 -15.21
N SER A 210 -6.67 -1.31 -13.89
CA SER A 210 -5.85 -2.25 -13.09
C SER A 210 -6.69 -3.27 -12.31
N GLN A 211 -8.02 -3.23 -12.41
CA GLN A 211 -8.89 -4.18 -11.71
C GLN A 211 -9.16 -5.40 -12.58
N MET A 212 -8.95 -6.57 -12.01
CA MET A 212 -9.26 -7.87 -12.60
C MET A 212 -10.53 -8.42 -11.93
N ALA A 213 -11.53 -8.77 -12.74
CA ALA A 213 -12.76 -9.38 -12.27
C ALA A 213 -12.64 -10.91 -12.37
N PRO A 214 -12.91 -11.66 -11.29
CA PRO A 214 -12.95 -13.12 -11.34
C PRO A 214 -14.20 -13.58 -12.10
N LEU A 215 -14.00 -14.42 -13.13
CA LEU A 215 -15.07 -15.12 -13.84
C LEU A 215 -15.32 -16.49 -13.22
N SER A 216 -14.24 -17.14 -12.78
CA SER A 216 -14.24 -18.38 -12.02
C SER A 216 -13.12 -18.30 -10.97
N MET A 217 -12.74 -19.44 -10.37
CA MET A 217 -11.63 -19.46 -9.41
C MET A 217 -10.28 -19.06 -10.02
N PHE A 218 -10.08 -19.34 -11.31
CA PHE A 218 -8.78 -19.17 -11.98
C PHE A 218 -8.83 -18.25 -13.20
N GLU A 219 -10.02 -18.03 -13.77
CA GLU A 219 -10.19 -17.17 -14.93
C GLU A 219 -10.54 -15.76 -14.50
N GLU A 220 -9.86 -14.78 -15.08
CA GLU A 220 -10.04 -13.37 -14.80
C GLU A 220 -10.16 -12.56 -16.10
N VAL A 221 -10.81 -11.41 -16.02
CA VAL A 221 -10.86 -10.43 -17.10
C VAL A 221 -10.63 -9.02 -16.56
N ASN A 222 -9.87 -8.20 -17.28
CA ASN A 222 -9.73 -6.79 -16.92
C ASN A 222 -11.08 -6.08 -17.11
N THR A 223 -11.51 -5.26 -16.15
CA THR A 223 -12.80 -4.56 -16.23
C THR A 223 -12.81 -3.40 -17.23
N LYS A 224 -11.65 -3.04 -17.79
CA LYS A 224 -11.44 -1.99 -18.80
C LYS A 224 -11.92 -0.59 -18.37
N CYS A 225 -12.12 -0.40 -17.07
CA CYS A 225 -12.54 0.88 -16.50
C CYS A 225 -12.02 1.16 -15.09
N ASN A 226 -11.13 0.30 -14.57
CA ASN A 226 -10.59 0.35 -13.20
C ASN A 226 -11.64 0.25 -12.08
N LEU A 227 -12.84 -0.23 -12.39
CA LEU A 227 -13.87 -0.55 -11.40
C LEU A 227 -13.82 -2.04 -11.03
N PRO A 228 -14.37 -2.44 -9.87
CA PRO A 228 -15.07 -1.63 -8.86
C PRO A 228 -14.14 -0.70 -8.06
N ALA A 229 -14.70 0.40 -7.57
CA ALA A 229 -14.08 1.20 -6.52
C ALA A 229 -14.45 0.64 -5.14
N GLN A 230 -13.58 0.79 -4.16
CA GLN A 230 -13.91 0.52 -2.75
C GLN A 230 -14.57 1.77 -2.16
N VAL A 231 -15.87 1.71 -1.91
CA VAL A 231 -16.64 2.83 -1.35
C VAL A 231 -17.19 2.44 0.02
N GLU A 232 -16.78 3.16 1.05
CA GLU A 232 -17.26 2.98 2.42
C GLU A 232 -17.88 4.30 2.91
N ILE A 233 -19.15 4.25 3.31
CA ILE A 233 -19.86 5.44 3.80
C ILE A 233 -20.31 5.16 5.23
N TYR A 234 -19.78 5.96 6.16
CA TYR A 234 -20.10 5.92 7.58
C TYR A 234 -21.12 7.00 7.91
N SER A 235 -21.96 6.77 8.90
CA SER A 235 -22.81 7.83 9.46
C SER A 235 -22.05 8.59 10.55
N GLN A 236 -22.27 9.90 10.63
CA GLN A 236 -21.81 10.75 11.74
C GLN A 236 -22.86 11.82 12.05
N ASP A 237 -22.72 12.52 13.18
CA ASP A 237 -23.60 13.65 13.50
C ASP A 237 -23.21 14.93 12.73
N GLY A 238 -24.21 15.77 12.46
CA GLY A 238 -24.03 17.10 11.89
C GLY A 238 -24.41 17.22 10.42
N THR A 239 -24.06 18.38 9.84
CA THR A 239 -24.45 18.84 8.49
C THR A 239 -23.34 18.71 7.45
N GLU A 240 -22.23 18.04 7.79
CA GLU A 240 -21.08 17.87 6.89
C GLU A 240 -21.02 16.45 6.31
N TYR A 241 -20.64 16.35 5.05
CA TYR A 241 -20.25 15.10 4.40
C TYR A 241 -18.74 15.15 4.12
N GLU A 242 -17.95 14.43 4.92
CA GLU A 242 -16.50 14.37 4.79
C GLU A 242 -16.05 13.20 3.92
N PHE A 243 -14.95 13.36 3.20
CA PHE A 243 -14.36 12.32 2.36
C PHE A 243 -12.85 12.25 2.52
N LEU A 244 -12.32 11.03 2.39
CA LEU A 244 -10.93 10.76 2.07
C LEU A 244 -10.92 9.94 0.78
N PHE A 245 -10.39 10.52 -0.29
CA PHE A 245 -10.14 9.85 -1.57
C PHE A 245 -8.70 9.33 -1.60
N ILE A 246 -8.49 8.09 -2.04
CA ILE A 246 -7.17 7.45 -2.11
C ILE A 246 -7.04 6.70 -3.43
N ALA A 247 -5.93 6.92 -4.14
CA ALA A 247 -5.54 6.12 -5.31
C ALA A 247 -4.40 5.17 -4.94
N LYS A 248 -4.75 4.01 -4.34
CA LYS A 248 -3.77 3.12 -3.73
C LYS A 248 -3.12 2.20 -4.77
N GLY A 249 -1.83 2.39 -5.02
CA GLY A 249 -1.06 1.50 -5.90
C GLY A 249 -0.94 0.08 -5.31
N GLY A 250 -1.08 -0.93 -6.16
CA GLY A 250 -1.08 -2.35 -5.77
C GLY A 250 0.20 -2.76 -5.06
N GLY A 251 1.35 -2.23 -5.50
CA GLY A 251 2.64 -2.47 -4.85
C GLY A 251 2.67 -2.08 -3.36
N SER A 252 2.09 -0.93 -3.02
CA SER A 252 1.99 -0.46 -1.63
C SER A 252 0.86 -1.15 -0.86
N ALA A 253 -0.24 -1.51 -1.53
CA ALA A 253 -1.32 -2.30 -0.93
C ALA A 253 -0.79 -3.67 -0.46
N ASN A 254 0.01 -4.34 -1.29
CA ASN A 254 0.63 -5.63 -0.99
C ASN A 254 1.68 -5.57 0.14
N LYS A 255 2.09 -4.37 0.55
CA LYS A 255 2.97 -4.13 1.70
C LYS A 255 2.18 -3.67 2.92
N THR A 256 0.96 -4.16 3.06
CA THR A 256 0.14 -4.06 4.28
C THR A 256 0.10 -5.44 4.92
N PHE A 257 0.70 -5.58 6.10
CA PHE A 257 0.86 -6.86 6.79
C PHE A 257 0.11 -6.87 8.11
N LEU A 258 -0.42 -8.04 8.46
CA LEU A 258 -1.04 -8.33 9.74
C LEU A 258 -0.23 -9.39 10.47
N TYR A 259 0.08 -9.13 11.73
CA TYR A 259 0.78 -10.06 12.60
C TYR A 259 -0.04 -10.28 13.87
N GLN A 260 -0.35 -11.55 14.16
CA GLN A 260 -1.01 -11.92 15.40
C GLN A 260 0.04 -12.12 16.48
N GLN A 261 0.21 -11.12 17.34
CA GLN A 261 1.13 -11.16 18.47
C GLN A 261 0.38 -11.35 19.79
N THR A 262 1.14 -11.46 20.88
CA THR A 262 0.60 -11.57 22.24
C THR A 262 1.09 -10.43 23.13
N LYS A 263 0.65 -10.39 24.39
CA LYS A 263 1.18 -9.43 25.38
C LYS A 263 2.70 -9.53 25.55
N SER A 264 3.34 -10.66 25.25
CA SER A 264 4.80 -10.82 25.38
C SER A 264 5.60 -9.84 24.52
N VAL A 265 5.08 -9.42 23.36
CA VAL A 265 5.76 -8.45 22.49
C VAL A 265 5.73 -7.03 23.06
N LEU A 266 4.79 -6.72 23.97
CA LEU A 266 4.57 -5.37 24.51
C LEU A 266 5.52 -5.05 25.67
N ASN A 267 6.82 -5.10 25.36
CA ASN A 267 7.91 -4.46 26.08
C ASN A 267 8.85 -3.85 25.03
N GLU A 268 9.59 -2.81 25.39
CA GLU A 268 10.35 -1.98 24.44
C GLU A 268 11.29 -2.80 23.54
N ASN A 269 12.16 -3.62 24.13
CA ASN A 269 13.13 -4.42 23.40
C ASN A 269 12.47 -5.40 22.43
N SER A 270 11.47 -6.14 22.89
CA SER A 270 10.78 -7.15 22.06
C SER A 270 9.99 -6.49 20.93
N LEU A 271 9.31 -5.37 21.21
CA LEU A 271 8.54 -4.65 20.22
C LEU A 271 9.44 -4.04 19.15
N ILE A 272 10.51 -3.36 19.54
CA ILE A 272 11.47 -2.77 18.61
C ILE A 272 12.10 -3.87 17.74
N SER A 273 12.59 -4.96 18.33
CA SER A 273 13.20 -6.06 17.56
C SER A 273 12.19 -6.61 16.55
N PHE A 274 10.98 -6.93 17.00
CA PHE A 274 9.92 -7.43 16.14
C PHE A 274 9.61 -6.46 14.98
N LEU A 275 9.39 -5.18 15.29
CA LEU A 275 9.08 -4.17 14.29
C LEU A 275 10.20 -4.02 13.28
N MET A 276 11.47 -3.95 13.72
CA MET A 276 12.60 -3.79 12.81
C MET A 276 12.80 -4.99 11.90
N ASP A 277 12.56 -6.21 12.40
CA ASP A 277 12.60 -7.42 11.56
C ASP A 277 11.51 -7.35 10.49
N GLN A 278 10.27 -6.99 10.86
CA GLN A 278 9.18 -6.87 9.89
C GLN A 278 9.37 -5.70 8.91
N ILE A 279 9.87 -4.55 9.35
CA ILE A 279 10.13 -3.37 8.51
C ILE A 279 11.14 -3.71 7.40
N LYS A 280 12.19 -4.49 7.70
CA LYS A 280 13.14 -4.95 6.67
C LYS A 280 12.44 -5.79 5.58
N THR A 281 11.47 -6.62 5.94
CA THR A 281 10.73 -7.47 4.98
C THR A 281 9.86 -6.68 3.99
N ILE A 282 9.52 -5.42 4.30
CA ILE A 282 8.87 -4.52 3.34
C ILE A 282 9.74 -4.40 2.08
N GLY A 283 11.07 -4.26 2.30
CA GLY A 283 12.06 -4.11 1.25
C GLY A 283 11.83 -2.86 0.40
N THR A 284 12.40 -2.86 -0.80
CA THR A 284 12.29 -1.73 -1.76
C THR A 284 11.16 -1.93 -2.77
N SER A 285 10.39 -3.01 -2.59
CA SER A 285 9.34 -3.47 -3.50
C SER A 285 8.09 -2.59 -3.56
N ALA A 286 7.97 -1.54 -2.75
CA ALA A 286 6.86 -0.57 -2.80
C ALA A 286 7.33 0.87 -3.07
N CYS A 287 8.54 1.07 -3.63
CA CYS A 287 9.05 2.39 -4.00
C CYS A 287 9.20 3.33 -2.78
N PRO A 288 10.20 3.09 -1.90
CA PRO A 288 10.59 4.07 -0.88
C PRO A 288 11.16 5.36 -1.52
N PRO A 289 11.19 6.49 -0.77
CA PRO A 289 11.00 6.56 0.68
C PRO A 289 9.53 6.42 1.12
N TYR A 290 9.30 5.74 2.24
CA TYR A 290 7.95 5.40 2.72
C TYR A 290 7.39 6.40 3.74
N HIS A 291 6.08 6.62 3.71
CA HIS A 291 5.33 7.00 4.91
C HIS A 291 4.94 5.72 5.64
N LEU A 292 5.72 5.33 6.65
CA LEU A 292 5.52 4.08 7.38
C LEU A 292 4.41 4.23 8.41
N ALA A 293 3.48 3.28 8.47
CA ALA A 293 2.42 3.23 9.47
C ALA A 293 2.48 1.92 10.25
N ILE A 294 2.45 2.02 11.57
CA ILE A 294 2.44 0.90 12.51
C ILE A 294 1.24 1.07 13.43
N VAL A 295 0.44 0.01 13.58
CA VAL A 295 -0.70 -0.02 14.48
C VAL A 295 -0.55 -1.17 15.45
N ILE A 296 -0.59 -0.88 16.75
CA ILE A 296 -0.41 -1.88 17.82
C ILE A 296 -1.70 -2.02 18.60
N GLY A 297 -2.32 -3.21 18.53
CA GLY A 297 -3.64 -3.48 19.05
C GLY A 297 -4.73 -3.29 18.00
N GLY A 298 -5.98 -3.30 18.47
CA GLY A 298 -7.18 -3.29 17.66
C GLY A 298 -8.22 -4.25 18.23
N LEU A 299 -9.50 -3.91 18.03
CA LEU A 299 -10.61 -4.75 18.45
C LEU A 299 -10.80 -5.97 17.53
N SER A 300 -10.29 -5.87 16.31
CA SER A 300 -10.25 -6.94 15.32
C SER A 300 -9.13 -6.71 14.30
N ALA A 301 -8.83 -7.73 13.49
CA ALA A 301 -7.80 -7.67 12.46
C ALA A 301 -8.09 -6.59 11.41
N GLU A 302 -9.33 -6.54 10.93
CA GLU A 302 -9.80 -5.59 9.93
C GLU A 302 -9.80 -4.15 10.46
N MET A 303 -10.11 -3.94 11.74
CA MET A 303 -9.97 -2.62 12.38
C MET A 303 -8.49 -2.19 12.43
N THR A 304 -7.58 -3.09 12.82
CA THR A 304 -6.14 -2.81 12.82
C THR A 304 -5.66 -2.42 11.43
N LEU A 305 -5.98 -3.20 10.40
CA LEU A 305 -5.53 -2.93 9.03
C LEU A 305 -6.16 -1.67 8.41
N LYS A 306 -7.44 -1.39 8.69
CA LYS A 306 -8.06 -0.12 8.32
C LYS A 306 -7.34 1.06 8.99
N THR A 307 -6.97 0.92 10.26
CA THR A 307 -6.23 1.95 10.99
C THR A 307 -4.84 2.17 10.37
N VAL A 308 -4.15 1.09 9.96
CA VAL A 308 -2.86 1.20 9.25
C VAL A 308 -3.03 2.00 7.96
N LYS A 309 -4.07 1.70 7.18
CA LYS A 309 -4.39 2.44 5.95
C LYS A 309 -4.53 3.94 6.23
N LEU A 310 -5.38 4.29 7.19
CA LEU A 310 -5.65 5.68 7.56
C LEU A 310 -4.41 6.39 8.12
N ALA A 311 -3.61 5.71 8.95
CA ALA A 311 -2.35 6.24 9.47
C ALA A 311 -1.34 6.52 8.34
N SER A 312 -1.22 5.61 7.37
CA SER A 312 -0.31 5.79 6.22
C SER A 312 -0.71 6.97 5.32
N CYS A 313 -1.99 7.34 5.31
CA CYS A 313 -2.51 8.52 4.61
C CYS A 313 -2.46 9.81 5.45
N LYS A 314 -1.83 9.76 6.63
CA LYS A 314 -1.79 10.86 7.62
C LYS A 314 -3.16 11.35 8.08
N TYR A 315 -4.20 10.53 7.90
CA TYR A 315 -5.58 10.87 8.30
C TYR A 315 -5.76 10.91 9.82
N LEU A 316 -4.85 10.27 10.56
CA LEU A 316 -4.89 10.13 12.02
C LEU A 316 -3.91 11.08 12.74
N ASP A 317 -3.31 12.05 12.04
CA ASP A 317 -2.31 12.96 12.61
C ASP A 317 -2.83 13.82 13.78
N GLY A 318 -4.13 14.13 13.78
CA GLY A 318 -4.82 14.90 14.82
C GLY A 318 -5.37 14.06 15.99
N LEU A 319 -4.95 12.80 16.13
CA LEU A 319 -5.25 12.03 17.35
C LEU A 319 -4.49 12.61 18.54
N GLN A 320 -5.05 12.42 19.73
CA GLN A 320 -4.34 12.65 20.98
C GLN A 320 -3.07 11.80 21.05
N THR A 321 -2.10 12.24 21.86
CA THR A 321 -0.77 11.62 21.96
C THR A 321 -0.59 10.76 23.20
N GLU A 322 -1.61 10.66 24.05
CA GLU A 322 -1.59 9.89 25.28
C GLU A 322 -2.82 8.96 25.35
N GLY A 323 -2.62 7.78 25.92
CA GLY A 323 -3.69 6.83 26.20
C GLY A 323 -4.42 7.15 27.51
N ASN A 324 -5.55 6.49 27.74
CA ASN A 324 -6.29 6.57 29.00
C ASN A 324 -6.93 5.23 29.37
N GLU A 325 -7.56 5.18 30.54
CA GLU A 325 -8.21 3.98 31.08
C GLU A 325 -9.45 3.53 30.28
N TYR A 326 -10.03 4.42 29.48
CA TYR A 326 -11.22 4.14 28.66
C TYR A 326 -10.91 3.49 27.31
N GLY A 327 -9.61 3.38 26.96
CA GLY A 327 -9.18 2.67 25.76
C GLY A 327 -9.28 3.48 24.47
N ASN A 328 -9.09 4.79 24.53
CA ASN A 328 -8.92 5.58 23.32
C ASN A 328 -7.65 5.21 22.54
N ALA A 329 -7.72 5.35 21.23
CA ALA A 329 -6.56 5.37 20.36
C ALA A 329 -5.69 6.59 20.65
N PHE A 330 -4.38 6.44 20.51
CA PHE A 330 -3.45 7.57 20.54
C PHE A 330 -2.30 7.38 19.55
N ARG A 331 -1.71 8.51 19.15
CA ARG A 331 -0.51 8.57 18.32
C ARG A 331 0.73 8.64 19.20
N ASP A 332 1.60 7.66 19.10
CA ASP A 332 2.79 7.53 19.93
C ASP A 332 4.00 8.22 19.27
N LEU A 333 4.20 9.50 19.61
CA LEU A 333 5.25 10.33 19.00
C LEU A 333 6.67 9.86 19.35
N GLU A 334 6.85 9.28 20.54
CA GLU A 334 8.13 8.74 20.97
C GLU A 334 8.51 7.53 20.12
N PHE A 335 7.60 6.56 19.97
CA PHE A 335 7.86 5.39 19.12
C PHE A 335 7.99 5.76 17.64
N GLU A 336 7.28 6.77 17.14
CA GLU A 336 7.51 7.29 15.78
C GLU A 336 8.97 7.70 15.58
N GLN A 337 9.54 8.47 16.50
CA GLN A 337 10.91 8.94 16.42
C GLN A 337 11.92 7.79 16.59
N ILE A 338 11.70 6.89 17.55
CA ILE A 338 12.57 5.70 17.76
C ILE A 338 12.64 4.84 16.49
N ILE A 339 11.49 4.57 15.88
CA ILE A 339 11.44 3.74 14.67
C ILE A 339 12.03 4.50 13.48
N LEU A 340 11.75 5.79 13.32
CA LEU A 340 12.33 6.59 12.24
C LEU A 340 13.87 6.59 12.29
N GLU A 341 14.47 6.83 13.46
CA GLU A 341 15.94 6.78 13.60
C GLU A 341 16.50 5.39 13.32
N LYS A 342 15.80 4.32 13.69
CA LYS A 342 16.21 2.97 13.33
C LYS A 342 16.07 2.69 11.84
N THR A 343 15.06 3.24 11.16
CA THR A 343 14.91 3.08 9.70
C THR A 343 16.05 3.74 8.93
N LYS A 344 16.58 4.86 9.44
CA LYS A 344 17.74 5.56 8.87
C LYS A 344 19.02 4.75 8.94
N THR A 345 19.17 3.89 9.94
CA THR A 345 20.38 3.07 10.14
C THR A 345 20.32 1.69 9.49
N ILE A 346 19.18 1.28 8.92
CA ILE A 346 19.09 -0.01 8.21
C ILE A 346 20.01 -0.03 7.00
N GLY A 347 20.21 1.12 6.34
CA GLY A 347 21.08 1.25 5.17
C GLY A 347 20.42 0.92 3.83
N ILE A 348 19.14 0.51 3.80
CA ILE A 348 18.40 0.21 2.55
C ILE A 348 18.17 1.48 1.71
N GLY A 349 17.99 2.63 2.36
CA GLY A 349 17.80 3.93 1.72
C GLY A 349 16.58 4.05 0.81
N ALA A 350 16.57 5.12 0.02
CA ALA A 350 15.62 5.33 -1.05
C ALA A 350 15.97 4.41 -2.22
N GLN A 351 15.50 3.16 -2.12
CA GLN A 351 15.60 2.09 -3.12
C GLN A 351 16.99 1.48 -3.30
N PHE A 352 18.06 2.26 -3.36
CA PHE A 352 19.41 1.79 -3.73
C PHE A 352 20.47 2.15 -2.70
N GLY A 353 20.22 1.85 -1.42
CA GLY A 353 21.18 2.02 -0.34
C GLY A 353 21.27 3.47 0.14
N GLY A 354 21.26 3.67 1.46
CA GLY A 354 21.31 4.98 2.08
C GLY A 354 20.46 5.10 3.33
N LYS A 355 20.12 6.34 3.67
CA LYS A 355 19.43 6.75 4.90
C LYS A 355 17.92 6.82 4.71
N TYR A 356 17.45 7.19 3.53
CA TYR A 356 16.05 7.57 3.31
C TYR A 356 15.12 6.41 2.95
N PHE A 357 15.10 5.37 3.79
CA PHE A 357 14.13 4.28 3.64
C PHE A 357 12.69 4.74 3.94
N CYS A 358 12.53 5.62 4.92
CA CYS A 358 11.26 6.25 5.29
C CYS A 358 11.39 7.77 5.21
N HIS A 359 10.34 8.43 4.72
CA HIS A 359 10.13 9.86 4.90
C HIS A 359 9.84 10.18 6.37
N ASP A 360 8.90 9.44 6.95
CA ASP A 360 8.43 9.56 8.32
C ASP A 360 7.71 8.28 8.77
N VAL A 361 7.31 8.25 10.04
CA VAL A 361 6.60 7.14 10.68
C VAL A 361 5.33 7.66 11.35
N ARG A 362 4.29 6.82 11.39
CA ARG A 362 3.10 6.96 12.25
C ARG A 362 2.92 5.72 13.10
N VAL A 363 2.83 5.88 14.41
CA VAL A 363 2.59 4.76 15.35
C VAL A 363 1.29 5.01 16.09
N ILE A 364 0.27 4.18 15.83
CA ILE A 364 -1.04 4.28 16.50
C ILE A 364 -1.21 3.11 17.46
N ARG A 365 -1.46 3.42 18.73
CA ARG A 365 -1.77 2.43 19.75
C ARG A 365 -3.29 2.36 19.95
N LEU A 366 -3.86 1.16 19.85
CA LEU A 366 -5.30 0.89 19.98
C LEU A 366 -5.61 0.05 21.23
N PRO A 367 -6.84 0.09 21.77
CA PRO A 367 -7.29 -0.91 22.74
C PRO A 367 -7.24 -2.32 22.12
N ARG A 368 -7.19 -3.36 22.97
CA ARG A 368 -7.12 -4.76 22.54
C ARG A 368 -7.84 -5.66 23.53
N HIS A 369 -8.38 -6.77 23.04
CA HIS A 369 -8.84 -7.85 23.91
C HIS A 369 -7.66 -8.42 24.72
N GLY A 370 -7.89 -8.86 25.96
CA GLY A 370 -6.83 -9.34 26.85
C GLY A 370 -5.96 -10.44 26.25
N ALA A 371 -6.57 -11.35 25.48
CA ALA A 371 -5.94 -12.48 24.81
C ALA A 371 -5.37 -12.18 23.41
N SER A 372 -5.44 -10.92 22.93
CA SER A 372 -5.10 -10.58 21.54
C SER A 372 -4.13 -9.39 21.50
N CYS A 373 -3.24 -9.37 20.51
CA CYS A 373 -2.40 -8.22 20.18
C CYS A 373 -2.14 -8.19 18.66
N PRO A 374 -3.14 -7.84 17.82
CA PRO A 374 -2.91 -7.67 16.40
C PRO A 374 -1.97 -6.48 16.19
N ILE A 375 -0.95 -6.66 15.34
CA ILE A 375 -0.06 -5.59 14.90
C ILE A 375 -0.15 -5.48 13.39
N GLY A 376 -0.44 -4.27 12.91
CA GLY A 376 -0.48 -3.95 11.49
C GLY A 376 0.69 -3.07 11.09
N ILE A 377 1.32 -3.36 9.96
CA ILE A 377 2.38 -2.52 9.37
C ILE A 377 2.01 -2.25 7.92
N GLY A 378 2.15 -1.01 7.47
CA GLY A 378 1.86 -0.61 6.10
C GLY A 378 2.61 0.64 5.68
N VAL A 379 2.57 0.96 4.39
CA VAL A 379 3.28 2.12 3.83
C VAL A 379 2.41 2.91 2.87
N SER A 380 2.65 4.22 2.79
CA SER A 380 2.44 4.97 1.55
C SER A 380 3.75 5.02 0.76
N CYS A 381 3.65 4.84 -0.56
CA CYS A 381 4.79 4.80 -1.48
C CYS A 381 5.10 6.19 -2.04
N SER A 382 6.12 6.31 -2.91
CA SER A 382 6.39 7.56 -3.65
C SER A 382 5.18 8.12 -4.42
N ALA A 383 4.26 7.26 -4.87
CA ALA A 383 2.94 7.70 -5.33
C ALA A 383 2.01 7.94 -4.12
N ASP A 384 2.29 8.98 -3.33
CA ASP A 384 1.55 9.35 -2.11
C ASP A 384 0.24 10.08 -2.45
N ARG A 385 -0.79 9.32 -2.82
CA ARG A 385 -1.99 9.85 -3.49
C ARG A 385 -3.23 9.74 -2.62
N GLN A 386 -3.51 10.80 -1.88
CA GLN A 386 -4.77 11.00 -1.17
C GLN A 386 -5.16 12.47 -1.14
N VAL A 387 -6.46 12.74 -1.04
CA VAL A 387 -7.00 14.09 -0.87
C VAL A 387 -8.24 14.05 0.01
N LEU A 388 -8.32 14.99 0.96
CA LEU A 388 -9.50 15.21 1.79
C LEU A 388 -10.52 16.06 1.02
N ALA A 389 -11.80 15.82 1.28
CA ALA A 389 -12.85 16.73 0.84
C ALA A 389 -13.93 16.85 1.90
N LYS A 390 -14.71 17.91 1.81
CA LYS A 390 -15.92 18.06 2.62
C LYS A 390 -16.99 18.82 1.85
N ILE A 391 -18.23 18.48 2.13
CA ILE A 391 -19.42 19.17 1.64
C ILE A 391 -20.17 19.66 2.87
N ASN A 392 -20.49 20.94 2.92
CA ASN A 392 -21.26 21.54 4.01
C ASN A 392 -22.16 22.66 3.44
N PRO A 393 -22.96 23.36 4.26
CA PRO A 393 -23.88 24.38 3.76
C PRO A 393 -23.21 25.55 3.02
N THR A 394 -21.91 25.77 3.17
CA THR A 394 -21.19 26.86 2.49
C THR A 394 -20.59 26.42 1.14
N GLY A 395 -20.46 25.12 0.88
CA GLY A 395 -19.99 24.63 -0.42
C GLY A 395 -19.39 23.23 -0.40
N VAL A 396 -18.79 22.90 -1.54
CA VAL A 396 -17.98 21.71 -1.78
C VAL A 396 -16.52 22.13 -1.74
N TYR A 397 -15.72 21.43 -0.95
CA TYR A 397 -14.33 21.78 -0.67
C TYR A 397 -13.42 20.59 -0.89
N LEU A 398 -12.29 20.80 -1.56
CA LEU A 398 -11.25 19.80 -1.78
C LEU A 398 -9.93 20.30 -1.18
N GLU A 399 -9.18 19.43 -0.53
CA GLU A 399 -7.84 19.75 -0.03
C GLU A 399 -6.94 20.24 -1.18
N GLU A 400 -6.19 21.30 -0.92
CA GLU A 400 -5.24 21.88 -1.86
C GLU A 400 -3.94 21.05 -1.87
N LEU A 401 -3.57 20.54 -3.05
CA LEU A 401 -2.28 19.88 -3.29
C LEU A 401 -1.28 20.87 -3.89
N GLU A 402 -0.01 20.47 -4.00
CA GLU A 402 1.02 21.31 -4.59
C GLU A 402 0.93 21.32 -6.12
N HIS A 403 0.67 22.49 -6.72
CA HIS A 403 0.58 22.68 -8.17
C HIS A 403 1.87 23.18 -8.81
N ASP A 404 2.83 23.69 -8.03
CA ASP A 404 4.17 24.06 -8.49
C ASP A 404 5.25 23.21 -7.79
N PRO A 405 5.39 21.92 -8.16
CA PRO A 405 6.41 21.06 -7.57
C PRO A 405 7.85 21.47 -7.95
N ALA A 406 8.04 22.35 -8.94
CA ALA A 406 9.36 22.78 -9.40
C ALA A 406 10.10 23.60 -8.32
N GLN A 407 9.37 24.27 -7.42
CA GLN A 407 9.96 24.97 -6.27
C GLN A 407 10.73 24.02 -5.31
N PHE A 408 10.47 22.72 -5.38
CA PHE A 408 11.17 21.68 -4.59
C PHE A 408 12.37 21.08 -5.32
N LEU A 409 12.66 21.46 -6.57
CA LEU A 409 13.90 21.08 -7.22
C LEU A 409 15.07 21.80 -6.55
N PRO A 410 16.19 21.11 -6.26
CA PRO A 410 17.36 21.75 -5.70
C PRO A 410 18.01 22.67 -6.73
N THR A 411 18.57 23.80 -6.28
CA THR A 411 19.23 24.81 -7.12
C THR A 411 20.58 24.35 -7.70
N MET A 412 21.15 23.25 -7.19
CA MET A 412 22.45 22.76 -7.65
C MET A 412 22.29 21.89 -8.90
N ALA A 413 23.05 22.21 -9.95
CA ALA A 413 23.37 21.25 -11.00
C ALA A 413 24.19 20.13 -10.33
N SER A 414 23.60 18.95 -10.11
CA SER A 414 24.39 17.82 -9.65
C SER A 414 25.25 17.33 -10.81
N GLU A 415 26.51 17.75 -10.85
CA GLU A 415 27.53 17.00 -11.59
C GLU A 415 27.62 15.63 -10.91
N SER A 416 27.03 14.61 -11.53
CA SER A 416 27.22 13.25 -11.08
C SER A 416 28.67 12.87 -11.37
N THR A 417 29.46 12.66 -10.32
CA THR A 417 30.85 12.19 -10.44
C THR A 417 30.95 10.70 -10.78
N ALA A 418 29.81 9.99 -10.83
CA ALA A 418 29.75 8.58 -11.14
C ALA A 418 29.71 8.36 -12.66
N GLU A 419 30.72 7.64 -13.16
CA GLU A 419 30.83 7.23 -14.57
C GLU A 419 29.54 6.56 -15.06
N GLU A 420 28.97 7.10 -16.13
CA GLU A 420 27.74 6.58 -16.74
C GLU A 420 28.09 5.43 -17.70
N ILE A 421 27.91 4.20 -17.24
CA ILE A 421 28.14 3.01 -18.05
C ILE A 421 26.96 2.83 -19.02
N LYS A 422 27.23 3.01 -20.31
CA LYS A 422 26.23 2.81 -21.37
C LYS A 422 26.21 1.37 -21.83
N VAL A 423 25.01 0.80 -21.91
CA VAL A 423 24.76 -0.56 -22.40
C VAL A 423 23.87 -0.46 -23.63
N ASP A 424 24.46 -0.71 -24.79
CA ASP A 424 23.74 -0.78 -26.06
C ASP A 424 23.05 -2.16 -26.15
N LEU A 425 21.72 -2.18 -26.21
CA LEU A 425 20.91 -3.38 -26.31
C LEU A 425 20.76 -3.86 -27.76
N THR A 426 21.16 -3.06 -28.74
CA THR A 426 21.03 -3.39 -30.17
C THR A 426 22.09 -4.38 -30.67
N VAL A 427 23.18 -4.56 -29.92
CA VAL A 427 24.30 -5.46 -30.26
C VAL A 427 23.98 -6.95 -30.09
N GLY A 428 22.79 -7.28 -29.55
CA GLY A 428 22.31 -8.64 -29.33
C GLY A 428 22.60 -9.18 -27.92
N MET A 429 21.75 -10.11 -27.47
CA MET A 429 21.71 -10.58 -26.08
C MET A 429 23.03 -11.17 -25.55
N GLU A 430 23.81 -11.83 -26.41
CA GLU A 430 25.10 -12.43 -26.03
C GLU A 430 26.12 -11.37 -25.60
N LYS A 431 26.30 -10.33 -26.42
CA LYS A 431 27.20 -9.20 -26.14
C LYS A 431 26.72 -8.35 -24.98
N VAL A 432 25.40 -8.14 -24.86
CA VAL A 432 24.79 -7.46 -23.71
C VAL A 432 25.10 -8.23 -22.41
N LEU A 433 24.97 -9.56 -22.42
CA LEU A 433 25.32 -10.39 -21.26
C LEU A 433 26.81 -10.36 -20.96
N GLU A 434 27.67 -10.45 -21.99
CA GLU A 434 29.13 -10.32 -21.83
C GLU A 434 29.48 -9.03 -21.08
N GLN A 435 28.99 -7.88 -21.57
CA GLN A 435 29.22 -6.59 -20.94
C GLN A 435 28.66 -6.52 -19.51
N LEU A 436 27.38 -6.89 -19.30
CA LEU A 436 26.74 -6.77 -17.99
C LEU A 436 27.36 -7.69 -16.92
N ARG A 437 27.99 -8.81 -17.32
CA ARG A 437 28.64 -9.76 -16.40
C ARG A 437 30.00 -9.28 -15.89
N GLU A 438 30.59 -8.26 -16.52
CA GLU A 438 31.83 -7.64 -16.06
C GLU A 438 31.60 -6.75 -14.84
N TYR A 439 30.42 -6.16 -14.73
CA TYR A 439 30.12 -5.19 -13.68
C TYR A 439 29.60 -5.86 -12.39
N PRO A 440 30.10 -5.42 -11.22
CA PRO A 440 29.58 -5.89 -9.94
C PRO A 440 28.18 -5.33 -9.64
N VAL A 441 27.53 -5.89 -8.63
CA VAL A 441 26.33 -5.27 -8.06
C VAL A 441 26.61 -3.84 -7.59
N LYS A 442 25.56 -3.01 -7.53
CA LYS A 442 25.59 -1.56 -7.23
C LYS A 442 26.04 -0.66 -8.39
N THR A 443 26.59 -1.23 -9.47
CA THR A 443 26.93 -0.46 -10.66
C THR A 443 25.69 0.14 -11.30
N ARG A 444 25.72 1.44 -11.61
CA ARG A 444 24.66 2.14 -12.35
C ARG A 444 24.95 2.04 -13.85
N VAL A 445 23.92 1.74 -14.64
CA VAL A 445 23.98 1.60 -16.09
C VAL A 445 22.87 2.40 -16.76
N LEU A 446 23.11 2.82 -17.99
CA LEU A 446 22.14 3.45 -18.88
C LEU A 446 21.88 2.53 -20.08
N LEU A 447 20.65 2.07 -20.24
CA LEU A 447 20.26 1.12 -21.30
C LEU A 447 19.72 1.88 -22.51
N SER A 448 20.16 1.53 -23.71
CA SER A 448 19.59 2.06 -24.97
C SER A 448 19.34 0.93 -25.97
N GLY A 449 18.16 0.89 -26.58
CA GLY A 449 17.73 -0.12 -27.55
C GLY A 449 16.49 -0.92 -27.08
N PRO A 450 16.26 -2.13 -27.64
CA PRO A 450 15.00 -2.83 -27.48
C PRO A 450 14.86 -3.53 -26.11
N LEU A 451 13.67 -3.43 -25.53
CA LEU A 451 13.22 -4.21 -24.37
C LEU A 451 11.89 -4.92 -24.67
N ILE A 452 11.73 -6.12 -24.12
CA ILE A 452 10.43 -6.80 -24.09
C ILE A 452 9.75 -6.55 -22.76
N VAL A 453 8.53 -6.04 -22.80
CA VAL A 453 7.70 -5.82 -21.61
C VAL A 453 6.77 -6.99 -21.41
N ALA A 454 6.85 -7.65 -20.25
CA ALA A 454 5.91 -8.69 -19.85
C ALA A 454 5.81 -8.74 -18.32
N ARG A 455 4.63 -9.10 -17.80
CA ARG A 455 4.41 -9.21 -16.34
C ARG A 455 3.46 -10.37 -16.01
N ASP A 456 2.88 -10.34 -14.82
CA ASP A 456 2.13 -11.40 -14.12
C ASP A 456 1.39 -12.39 -15.06
N ILE A 457 0.35 -11.96 -15.79
CA ILE A 457 -0.47 -12.85 -16.63
C ILE A 457 0.31 -13.35 -17.86
N ALA A 458 1.04 -12.47 -18.54
CA ALA A 458 1.86 -12.85 -19.69
C ALA A 458 2.91 -13.91 -19.32
N HIS A 459 3.56 -13.78 -18.16
CA HIS A 459 4.51 -14.77 -17.66
C HIS A 459 3.82 -16.12 -17.38
N ALA A 460 2.66 -16.09 -16.72
CA ALA A 460 1.89 -17.30 -16.44
C ALA A 460 1.53 -18.04 -17.73
N MET A 461 0.98 -17.34 -18.73
CA MET A 461 0.59 -17.92 -20.02
C MET A 461 1.79 -18.46 -20.81
N ILE A 462 2.89 -17.70 -20.86
CA ILE A 462 4.11 -18.12 -21.59
C ILE A 462 4.71 -19.37 -20.95
N VAL A 463 4.81 -19.41 -19.62
CA VAL A 463 5.36 -20.57 -18.90
C VAL A 463 4.43 -21.77 -19.02
N GLU A 464 3.12 -21.60 -18.90
CA GLU A 464 2.17 -22.69 -19.09
C GLU A 464 2.26 -23.29 -20.51
N LYS A 465 2.35 -22.43 -21.53
CA LYS A 465 2.55 -22.86 -22.92
C LYS A 465 3.88 -23.59 -23.08
N MET A 466 4.96 -23.06 -22.50
CA MET A 466 6.28 -23.70 -22.52
C MET A 466 6.25 -25.07 -21.85
N GLU A 467 5.56 -25.24 -20.73
CA GLU A 467 5.46 -26.54 -20.05
C GLU A 467 4.71 -27.58 -20.88
N LYS A 468 3.74 -27.15 -21.69
CA LYS A 468 2.97 -28.02 -22.60
C LYS A 468 3.70 -28.35 -23.89
N THR A 469 4.41 -27.38 -24.47
CA THR A 469 4.95 -27.47 -25.84
C THR A 469 6.47 -27.57 -25.91
N ASN A 470 7.16 -27.30 -24.80
CA ASN A 470 8.61 -27.12 -24.72
C ASN A 470 9.17 -25.96 -25.57
N GLU A 471 8.30 -25.08 -26.07
CA GLU A 471 8.64 -23.91 -26.87
C GLU A 471 8.57 -22.62 -26.02
N ILE A 472 9.49 -21.69 -26.28
CA ILE A 472 9.48 -20.33 -25.73
C ILE A 472 9.46 -19.34 -26.89
N PRO A 473 8.67 -18.26 -26.80
CA PRO A 473 8.72 -17.19 -27.79
C PRO A 473 10.14 -16.61 -27.93
N SER A 474 10.60 -16.41 -29.17
CA SER A 474 12.00 -16.03 -29.44
C SER A 474 12.38 -14.70 -28.76
N TYR A 475 11.44 -13.77 -28.68
CA TYR A 475 11.61 -12.46 -28.04
C TYR A 475 11.96 -12.56 -26.54
N PHE A 476 11.67 -13.69 -25.86
CA PHE A 476 12.10 -13.94 -24.48
C PHE A 476 13.58 -14.34 -24.34
N LYS A 477 14.24 -14.67 -25.46
CA LYS A 477 15.66 -15.03 -25.55
C LYS A 477 16.49 -13.91 -26.17
N GLU A 478 15.89 -13.14 -27.06
CA GLU A 478 16.58 -12.14 -27.88
C GLU A 478 16.77 -10.79 -27.16
N TYR A 479 15.94 -10.48 -26.16
CA TYR A 479 15.91 -9.17 -25.51
C TYR A 479 15.83 -9.27 -23.97
N PRO A 480 16.30 -8.24 -23.23
CA PRO A 480 16.01 -8.13 -21.81
C PRO A 480 14.50 -8.00 -21.54
N ILE A 481 14.04 -8.57 -20.42
CA ILE A 481 12.62 -8.58 -20.04
C ILE A 481 12.35 -7.50 -18.99
N TYR A 482 11.64 -6.46 -19.39
CA TYR A 482 11.16 -5.39 -18.53
C TYR A 482 9.81 -5.74 -17.90
N TYR A 483 9.76 -5.83 -16.58
CA TYR A 483 8.50 -6.04 -15.89
C TYR A 483 7.81 -4.71 -15.67
N ALA A 484 6.81 -4.42 -16.51
CA ALA A 484 6.00 -3.21 -16.40
C ALA A 484 4.62 -3.41 -17.04
N GLY A 485 3.74 -2.44 -16.84
CA GLY A 485 2.44 -2.35 -17.52
C GLY A 485 2.06 -0.88 -17.66
N PRO A 486 1.93 -0.36 -18.89
CA PRO A 486 1.81 1.08 -19.15
C PRO A 486 0.45 1.62 -18.72
N ALA A 487 0.40 2.92 -18.41
CA ALA A 487 -0.86 3.67 -18.41
C ALA A 487 -1.31 3.95 -19.86
N LYS A 488 -2.53 4.46 -20.05
CA LYS A 488 -3.02 4.82 -21.39
C LYS A 488 -2.11 5.87 -22.03
N ARG A 489 -1.84 5.70 -23.33
CA ARG A 489 -1.04 6.63 -24.13
C ARG A 489 -1.84 7.91 -24.42
N PRO A 490 -1.37 9.10 -24.00
CA PRO A 490 -1.96 10.37 -24.42
C PRO A 490 -1.85 10.59 -25.94
N GLU A 491 -2.76 11.37 -26.50
CA GLU A 491 -2.64 11.83 -27.88
C GLU A 491 -1.38 12.68 -28.07
N GLY A 492 -0.60 12.40 -29.12
CA GLY A 492 0.66 13.11 -29.41
C GLY A 492 1.87 12.65 -28.58
N TYR A 493 1.71 11.69 -27.66
CA TYR A 493 2.82 11.13 -26.87
C TYR A 493 3.22 9.76 -27.39
N VAL A 494 4.51 9.41 -27.24
CA VAL A 494 5.04 8.08 -27.58
C VAL A 494 4.44 7.01 -26.66
N SER A 495 4.40 7.29 -25.35
CA SER A 495 3.94 6.37 -24.32
C SER A 495 3.08 7.07 -23.26
N GLY A 496 2.22 6.32 -22.59
CA GLY A 496 1.71 6.73 -21.28
C GLY A 496 2.76 6.50 -20.20
N SER A 497 2.50 6.92 -18.96
CA SER A 497 3.42 6.67 -17.84
C SER A 497 3.75 5.18 -17.73
N PHE A 498 5.04 4.83 -17.64
CA PHE A 498 5.49 3.45 -17.89
C PHE A 498 6.66 3.02 -16.98
N GLY A 499 6.49 3.16 -15.66
CA GLY A 499 7.47 2.70 -14.68
C GLY A 499 7.46 1.19 -14.42
N PRO A 500 8.46 0.68 -13.67
CA PRO A 500 8.62 -0.75 -13.38
C PRO A 500 7.58 -1.28 -12.39
N THR A 501 7.27 -2.58 -12.48
CA THR A 501 6.52 -3.33 -11.47
C THR A 501 7.44 -4.17 -10.56
N THR A 502 6.89 -4.71 -9.47
CA THR A 502 7.65 -5.44 -8.45
C THR A 502 8.20 -6.75 -8.99
N ALA A 503 9.53 -6.89 -8.97
CA ALA A 503 10.25 -8.02 -9.56
C ALA A 503 9.92 -9.36 -8.89
N GLY A 504 9.82 -9.37 -7.56
CA GLY A 504 9.65 -10.58 -6.75
C GLY A 504 8.44 -11.45 -7.11
N ARG A 505 7.42 -10.88 -7.78
CA ARG A 505 6.23 -11.64 -8.20
C ARG A 505 6.51 -12.62 -9.35
N MET A 506 7.55 -12.34 -10.15
CA MET A 506 7.97 -13.19 -11.27
C MET A 506 9.08 -14.18 -10.88
N ASP A 507 9.52 -14.20 -9.63
CA ASP A 507 10.62 -15.07 -9.17
C ASP A 507 10.33 -16.56 -9.39
N VAL A 508 9.06 -16.97 -9.28
CA VAL A 508 8.62 -18.36 -9.45
C VAL A 508 8.88 -18.92 -10.86
N TYR A 509 9.03 -18.04 -11.86
CA TYR A 509 9.25 -18.42 -13.26
C TYR A 509 10.74 -18.43 -13.65
N ALA A 510 11.58 -17.72 -12.89
CA ALA A 510 12.93 -17.36 -13.32
C ALA A 510 13.81 -18.57 -13.64
N GLN A 511 13.87 -19.56 -12.75
CA GLN A 511 14.71 -20.75 -12.98
C GLN A 511 14.28 -21.49 -14.25
N LYS A 512 12.98 -21.75 -14.43
CA LYS A 512 12.45 -22.50 -15.58
C LYS A 512 12.74 -21.79 -16.90
N LEU A 513 12.60 -20.46 -16.93
CA LEU A 513 12.90 -19.64 -18.11
C LEU A 513 14.42 -19.63 -18.41
N MET A 514 15.25 -19.42 -17.40
CA MET A 514 16.72 -19.37 -17.58
C MET A 514 17.30 -20.73 -17.99
N GLU A 515 16.73 -21.85 -17.54
CA GLU A 515 17.09 -23.20 -18.00
C GLU A 515 16.88 -23.40 -19.50
N LYS A 516 16.01 -22.60 -20.12
CA LYS A 516 15.74 -22.59 -21.58
C LYS A 516 16.48 -21.48 -22.32
N GLY A 517 17.41 -20.79 -21.65
CA GLY A 517 18.14 -19.65 -22.20
C GLY A 517 17.28 -18.39 -22.39
N ALA A 518 16.14 -18.30 -21.69
CA ALA A 518 15.22 -17.18 -21.75
C ALA A 518 15.27 -16.33 -20.47
N SER A 519 14.85 -15.07 -20.56
CA SER A 519 14.78 -14.15 -19.41
C SER A 519 16.12 -14.01 -18.67
N LEU A 520 17.24 -14.07 -19.39
CA LEU A 520 18.59 -14.01 -18.81
C LEU A 520 18.94 -12.61 -18.29
N VAL A 521 18.37 -11.56 -18.86
CA VAL A 521 18.43 -10.20 -18.30
C VAL A 521 17.02 -9.75 -17.99
N THR A 522 16.79 -9.35 -16.74
CA THR A 522 15.49 -8.85 -16.29
C THR A 522 15.64 -7.44 -15.75
N LEU A 523 14.65 -6.59 -15.99
CA LEU A 523 14.61 -5.20 -15.55
C LEU A 523 13.28 -4.96 -14.83
N ALA A 524 13.31 -4.45 -13.60
CA ALA A 524 12.10 -4.21 -12.81
C ALA A 524 12.44 -3.31 -11.60
N LYS A 525 11.65 -3.36 -10.52
CA LYS A 525 11.99 -2.72 -9.24
C LYS A 525 11.82 -3.66 -8.05
N GLY A 526 12.53 -3.35 -6.97
CA GLY A 526 12.46 -4.09 -5.71
C GLY A 526 13.51 -5.18 -5.58
N ASN A 527 13.75 -5.62 -4.34
CA ASN A 527 14.56 -6.79 -4.00
C ASN A 527 13.89 -8.10 -4.44
N ARG A 528 14.69 -9.16 -4.63
CA ARG A 528 14.25 -10.47 -5.13
C ARG A 528 14.61 -11.59 -4.14
N SER A 529 14.00 -12.75 -4.32
CA SER A 529 14.21 -13.92 -3.46
C SER A 529 15.58 -14.55 -3.65
N ARG A 530 16.02 -15.31 -2.64
CA ARG A 530 17.23 -16.15 -2.75
C ARG A 530 17.16 -17.14 -3.90
N GLY A 531 15.98 -17.68 -4.20
CA GLY A 531 15.77 -18.60 -5.32
C GLY A 531 16.12 -17.95 -6.66
N PHE A 532 15.71 -16.69 -6.84
CA PHE A 532 16.10 -15.91 -8.02
C PHE A 532 17.62 -15.70 -8.11
N VAL A 533 18.27 -15.32 -7.01
CA VAL A 533 19.73 -15.12 -6.98
C VAL A 533 20.49 -16.40 -7.35
N GLN A 534 20.04 -17.56 -6.86
CA GLN A 534 20.65 -18.84 -7.24
C GLN A 534 20.42 -19.20 -8.71
N ALA A 535 19.25 -18.86 -9.28
CA ALA A 535 19.00 -19.04 -10.71
C ALA A 535 19.95 -18.18 -11.55
N CYS A 536 20.15 -16.90 -11.20
CA CYS A 536 21.14 -16.03 -11.83
C CYS A 536 22.54 -16.63 -11.78
N LYS A 537 22.98 -17.11 -10.60
CA LYS A 537 24.29 -17.75 -10.43
C LYS A 537 24.45 -19.01 -11.30
N LYS A 538 23.43 -19.85 -11.37
CA LYS A 538 23.46 -21.12 -12.11
C LYS A 538 23.45 -20.92 -13.63
N HIS A 539 22.73 -19.92 -14.11
CA HIS A 539 22.47 -19.72 -15.54
C HIS A 539 23.14 -18.47 -16.13
N GLY A 540 23.95 -17.77 -15.33
CA GLY A 540 24.60 -16.52 -15.71
C GLY A 540 23.61 -15.37 -15.98
N GLY A 541 22.48 -15.36 -15.27
CA GLY A 541 21.46 -14.32 -15.41
C GLY A 541 21.81 -13.04 -14.66
N ILE A 542 21.22 -11.92 -15.08
CA ILE A 542 21.40 -10.58 -14.49
C ILE A 542 20.03 -9.98 -14.16
N TYR A 543 19.95 -9.29 -13.03
CA TYR A 543 18.80 -8.45 -12.69
C TYR A 543 19.24 -7.00 -12.54
N LEU A 544 18.56 -6.15 -13.32
CA LEU A 544 18.68 -4.71 -13.31
C LEU A 544 17.51 -4.08 -12.55
N GLY A 545 17.82 -3.27 -11.55
CA GLY A 545 16.83 -2.48 -10.80
C GLY A 545 16.68 -1.09 -11.38
N SER A 546 15.51 -0.77 -11.91
CA SER A 546 15.09 0.58 -12.28
C SER A 546 14.53 1.31 -11.05
N VAL A 547 14.60 2.65 -11.07
CA VAL A 547 13.94 3.47 -10.05
C VAL A 547 12.42 3.28 -10.14
N GLY A 548 11.82 2.81 -9.05
CA GLY A 548 10.37 2.66 -8.93
C GLY A 548 9.72 3.99 -8.55
N GLY A 549 8.67 4.38 -9.26
CA GLY A 549 7.97 5.64 -9.00
C GLY A 549 7.94 6.60 -10.20
N PRO A 550 9.08 7.00 -10.80
CA PRO A 550 9.14 8.08 -11.78
C PRO A 550 8.65 7.67 -13.18
N ALA A 551 7.40 7.25 -13.29
CA ALA A 551 6.84 6.65 -14.49
C ALA A 551 6.53 7.64 -15.62
N ALA A 552 6.16 8.88 -15.29
CA ALA A 552 5.94 9.94 -16.26
C ALA A 552 7.29 10.38 -16.86
N LEU A 553 8.31 10.53 -16.01
CA LEU A 553 9.69 10.81 -16.44
C LEU A 553 10.23 9.73 -17.38
N ILE A 554 10.08 8.44 -17.02
CA ILE A 554 10.49 7.34 -17.90
C ILE A 554 9.77 7.38 -19.26
N ALA A 555 8.48 7.73 -19.26
CA ALA A 555 7.70 7.79 -20.49
C ALA A 555 8.06 8.97 -21.39
N GLU A 556 8.46 10.10 -20.81
CA GLU A 556 8.82 11.31 -21.55
C GLU A 556 10.28 11.28 -22.04
N ASP A 557 11.21 10.88 -21.18
CA ASP A 557 12.65 11.02 -21.46
C ASP A 557 13.30 9.73 -22.00
N CYS A 558 12.73 8.55 -21.72
CA CYS A 558 13.41 7.29 -21.99
C CYS A 558 12.74 6.41 -23.04
N ILE A 559 11.44 6.53 -23.32
CA ILE A 559 10.73 5.61 -24.22
C ILE A 559 10.53 6.27 -25.58
N GLU A 560 11.09 5.66 -26.62
CA GLU A 560 11.10 6.17 -28.00
C GLU A 560 10.03 5.49 -28.88
N SER A 561 9.61 4.27 -28.54
CA SER A 561 8.47 3.61 -29.19
C SER A 561 7.83 2.53 -28.31
N VAL A 562 6.55 2.21 -28.59
CA VAL A 562 5.80 1.13 -27.94
C VAL A 562 4.97 0.37 -28.98
N GLU A 563 5.19 -0.94 -29.09
CA GLU A 563 4.44 -1.84 -29.96
C GLU A 563 3.90 -3.02 -29.14
N VAL A 564 2.64 -3.40 -29.34
CA VAL A 564 2.11 -4.66 -28.79
C VAL A 564 2.51 -5.80 -29.72
N VAL A 565 3.23 -6.79 -29.21
CA VAL A 565 3.80 -7.88 -30.02
C VAL A 565 3.19 -9.26 -29.74
N ASP A 566 2.56 -9.45 -28.59
CA ASP A 566 1.81 -10.67 -28.26
C ASP A 566 0.76 -10.40 -27.17
N LEU A 567 -0.24 -11.28 -27.05
CA LEU A 567 -1.25 -11.29 -26.00
C LEU A 567 -2.05 -9.97 -25.85
N GLU A 568 -2.37 -9.31 -26.97
CA GLU A 568 -3.05 -7.99 -27.01
C GLU A 568 -4.33 -7.92 -26.15
N HIS A 569 -5.09 -9.02 -26.09
CA HIS A 569 -6.33 -9.13 -25.32
C HIS A 569 -6.17 -8.87 -23.80
N LEU A 570 -4.94 -8.93 -23.27
CA LEU A 570 -4.62 -8.67 -21.87
C LEU A 570 -4.53 -7.16 -21.52
N GLY A 571 -4.65 -6.27 -22.51
CA GLY A 571 -4.58 -4.82 -22.30
C GLY A 571 -3.21 -4.41 -21.73
N MET A 572 -3.19 -3.80 -20.54
CA MET A 572 -1.93 -3.33 -19.92
C MET A 572 -0.95 -4.45 -19.53
N GLU A 573 -1.40 -5.72 -19.53
CA GLU A 573 -0.55 -6.90 -19.31
C GLU A 573 -0.14 -7.62 -20.60
N ALA A 574 -0.46 -7.07 -21.77
CA ALA A 574 0.02 -7.59 -23.04
C ALA A 574 1.56 -7.56 -23.12
N VAL A 575 2.13 -8.33 -24.04
CA VAL A 575 3.57 -8.28 -24.31
C VAL A 575 3.83 -7.10 -25.23
N HIS A 576 4.70 -6.19 -24.81
CA HIS A 576 5.09 -5.05 -25.62
C HIS A 576 6.57 -5.17 -26.02
N LYS A 577 6.94 -4.62 -27.16
CA LYS A 577 8.31 -4.28 -27.50
C LYS A 577 8.44 -2.77 -27.43
N ILE A 578 9.45 -2.29 -26.70
CA ILE A 578 9.73 -0.86 -26.57
C ILE A 578 11.16 -0.58 -26.98
N GLU A 579 11.39 0.56 -27.62
CA GLU A 579 12.74 1.12 -27.79
C GLU A 579 12.97 2.13 -26.67
N VAL A 580 14.10 2.02 -25.98
CA VAL A 580 14.49 2.96 -24.92
C VAL A 580 15.80 3.66 -25.21
N LYS A 581 15.98 4.83 -24.61
CA LYS A 581 17.22 5.60 -24.66
C LYS A 581 17.59 6.07 -23.26
N ASP A 582 18.88 5.94 -22.94
CA ASP A 582 19.47 6.37 -21.66
C ASP A 582 18.65 5.95 -20.43
N PHE A 583 18.05 4.75 -20.46
CA PHE A 583 17.16 4.26 -19.40
C PHE A 583 17.98 3.87 -18.17
N PRO A 584 17.76 4.49 -16.99
CA PRO A 584 18.59 4.26 -15.82
C PRO A 584 18.25 2.97 -15.08
N ALA A 585 19.28 2.18 -14.76
CA ALA A 585 19.16 1.00 -13.91
C ALA A 585 20.42 0.75 -13.08
N PHE A 586 20.31 -0.13 -12.09
CA PHE A 586 21.43 -0.63 -11.28
C PHE A 586 21.57 -2.14 -11.46
N VAL A 587 22.80 -2.66 -11.52
CA VAL A 587 23.04 -4.10 -11.39
C VAL A 587 22.69 -4.50 -9.95
N VAL A 588 21.57 -5.19 -9.77
CA VAL A 588 21.07 -5.61 -8.45
C VAL A 588 21.48 -7.04 -8.14
N VAL A 589 21.34 -7.96 -9.09
CA VAL A 589 21.86 -9.33 -8.97
C VAL A 589 22.77 -9.60 -10.16
N ASP A 590 23.99 -10.05 -9.89
CA ASP A 590 24.95 -10.41 -10.92
C ASP A 590 24.96 -11.93 -11.22
N ALA A 591 25.69 -12.31 -12.27
CA ALA A 591 25.82 -13.70 -12.70
C ALA A 591 26.65 -14.57 -11.75
N LYS A 592 27.27 -13.99 -10.72
CA LYS A 592 28.08 -14.68 -9.71
C LYS A 592 27.26 -15.01 -8.46
N GLY A 593 26.02 -14.53 -8.40
CA GLY A 593 25.10 -14.71 -7.27
C GLY A 593 25.32 -13.68 -6.16
N ASN A 594 25.96 -12.55 -6.46
CA ASN A 594 25.97 -11.40 -5.56
C ASN A 594 24.63 -10.66 -5.69
N ASP A 595 24.14 -10.14 -4.58
CA ASP A 595 22.89 -9.39 -4.49
C ASP A 595 23.13 -8.07 -3.75
N PHE A 596 22.77 -6.95 -4.39
CA PHE A 596 22.77 -5.61 -3.80
C PHE A 596 22.13 -5.62 -2.41
N TYR A 597 21.01 -6.34 -2.27
CA TYR A 597 20.21 -6.37 -1.05
C TYR A 597 20.56 -7.53 -0.11
N GLY A 598 21.57 -8.34 -0.42
CA GLY A 598 21.88 -9.57 0.32
C GLY A 598 22.14 -9.33 1.79
N GLN A 599 22.76 -8.21 2.16
CA GLN A 599 23.06 -7.84 3.55
C GLN A 599 21.81 -7.50 4.40
N TRP A 600 20.67 -7.21 3.78
CA TRP A 600 19.40 -6.91 4.47
C TRP A 600 18.35 -8.01 4.32
N SER A 601 18.64 -9.02 3.50
CA SER A 601 17.74 -10.11 3.13
C SER A 601 18.14 -11.40 3.86
N SER A 602 18.17 -11.35 5.20
CA SER A 602 18.50 -12.48 6.09
C SER A 602 17.27 -13.29 6.47
#